data_AF-A0A376KKR7-F1
#
_entry.id   AF-A0A376KKR7-F1
#
_cell.length_a   1.000
_cell.length_b   1.000
_cell.length_c   1.000
_cell.angle_alpha   90.00
_cell.angle_beta   90.00
_cell.angle_gamma   90.00
#
_symmetry.space_group_name_H-M   'P 1'
#
loop_
_entity.id
_entity.type
_entity.pdbx_description
1 polymer ?
#
loop_
_entity_poly.entity_id
_entity_poly.type
_entity_poly.pdbx_seq_one_letter_code
_entity_poly.pdbx_strand_id
1 'polypeptide(L)'
;MLEAADKLTTDAEALRARLGKRISPLWTEALVPTPAFFPLIDKLAAKANTQLAIITEVLAGAWERLEQGRADIVIAPDMHFRSSSEINSRKLYTLMNVYVAAPDHPIHQEPEPLSEVTRVKYPWNCGSGYRS
;
A
#
# COMPACT_ATOMS: atom_id res chain seq x y z
N MET A 1 -9.90 -8.97 5.27
CA MET A 1 -8.42 -8.90 5.26
C MET A 1 -7.76 -10.27 5.27
N LEU A 2 -8.26 -11.28 6.00
CA LEU A 2 -7.60 -12.59 6.12
C LEU A 2 -7.49 -13.38 4.79
N GLU A 3 -8.44 -13.24 3.87
CA GLU A 3 -8.39 -13.96 2.59
C GLU A 3 -7.36 -13.40 1.61
N ALA A 4 -7.25 -12.06 1.52
CA ALA A 4 -6.22 -11.40 0.71
C ALA A 4 -4.81 -11.68 1.24
N ALA A 5 -4.70 -11.79 2.56
CA ALA A 5 -3.50 -12.18 3.28
C ALA A 5 -3.01 -13.60 2.94
N ASP A 6 -3.91 -14.58 2.96
CA ASP A 6 -3.54 -15.97 2.65
C ASP A 6 -3.12 -16.11 1.17
N LYS A 7 -3.78 -15.39 0.27
CA LYS A 7 -3.42 -15.41 -1.15
C LYS A 7 -2.10 -14.69 -1.46
N LEU A 8 -1.77 -13.59 -0.78
CA LEU A 8 -0.44 -12.97 -0.87
C LEU A 8 0.66 -13.95 -0.43
N THR A 9 0.37 -14.77 0.57
CA THR A 9 1.29 -15.82 1.04
C THR A 9 1.47 -16.88 -0.04
N THR A 10 0.38 -17.32 -0.69
CA THR A 10 0.43 -18.23 -1.83
C THR A 10 1.20 -17.66 -3.03
N ASP A 11 1.00 -16.39 -3.36
CA ASP A 11 1.70 -15.73 -4.47
C ASP A 11 3.20 -15.62 -4.16
N ALA A 12 3.57 -15.31 -2.91
CA ALA A 12 4.96 -15.28 -2.45
C ALA A 12 5.60 -16.69 -2.47
N GLU A 13 4.86 -17.74 -2.12
CA GLU A 13 5.30 -19.14 -2.25
C GLU A 13 5.56 -19.52 -3.72
N ALA A 14 4.63 -19.17 -4.62
CA ALA A 14 4.78 -19.42 -6.05
C ALA A 14 5.98 -18.69 -6.64
N LEU A 15 6.22 -17.44 -6.21
CA LEU A 15 7.35 -16.65 -6.65
C LEU A 15 8.68 -17.25 -6.17
N ARG A 16 8.74 -17.73 -4.92
CA ARG A 16 9.90 -18.45 -4.36
C ARG A 16 10.22 -19.72 -5.16
N ALA A 17 9.21 -20.51 -5.50
CA ALA A 17 9.40 -21.72 -6.30
C ALA A 17 10.05 -21.42 -7.66
N ARG A 18 9.81 -20.21 -8.18
CA ARG A 18 10.34 -19.72 -9.46
C ARG A 18 11.72 -19.05 -9.36
N LEU A 19 12.04 -18.39 -8.24
CA LEU A 19 13.20 -17.49 -8.11
C LEU A 19 14.30 -18.00 -7.13
N GLY A 20 14.09 -19.11 -6.42
CA GLY A 20 15.08 -19.68 -5.48
C GLY A 20 15.03 -19.07 -4.07
N LYS A 21 16.14 -19.10 -3.33
CA LYS A 21 16.19 -18.78 -1.87
C LYS A 21 16.17 -17.28 -1.52
N ARG A 22 16.25 -16.37 -2.50
CA ARG A 22 16.18 -14.92 -2.27
C ARG A 22 14.91 -14.39 -2.93
N ILE A 23 13.94 -14.00 -2.11
CA ILE A 23 12.88 -13.11 -2.57
C ILE A 23 13.46 -11.70 -2.43
N SER A 24 13.51 -10.97 -3.54
CA SER A 24 13.86 -9.55 -3.60
C SER A 24 12.77 -8.73 -2.89
N PRO A 25 13.04 -7.47 -2.51
CA PRO A 25 12.25 -6.80 -1.49
C PRO A 25 10.75 -6.72 -1.82
N LEU A 26 9.92 -6.86 -0.79
CA LEU A 26 8.51 -6.48 -0.81
C LEU A 26 8.44 -4.96 -0.65
N TRP A 27 7.92 -4.27 -1.65
CA TRP A 27 7.85 -2.81 -1.65
C TRP A 27 6.46 -2.37 -1.27
N THR A 28 6.39 -1.49 -0.28
CA THR A 28 5.13 -0.91 0.19
C THR A 28 5.13 0.55 -0.15
N GLU A 29 4.09 1.01 -0.83
CA GLU A 29 3.86 2.45 -0.98
C GLU A 29 3.36 3.02 0.36
N ALA A 30 3.72 4.27 0.66
CA ALA A 30 3.55 4.86 1.99
C ALA A 30 2.10 4.89 2.53
N LEU A 31 1.10 4.60 1.67
CA LEU A 31 -0.30 4.38 2.02
C LEU A 31 -0.61 2.93 2.44
N VAL A 32 0.37 2.15 2.93
CA VAL A 32 0.12 0.88 3.63
C VAL A 32 0.92 0.81 4.94
N PRO A 33 0.31 0.55 6.12
CA PRO A 33 1.07 0.56 7.36
C PRO A 33 1.91 -0.72 7.43
N THR A 34 3.23 -0.58 7.52
CA THR A 34 4.15 -1.72 7.62
C THR A 34 3.74 -2.75 8.70
N PRO A 35 3.25 -2.35 9.89
CA PRO A 35 2.81 -3.32 10.90
C PRO A 35 1.66 -4.24 10.48
N ALA A 36 0.80 -3.81 9.55
CA ALA A 36 -0.28 -4.66 9.05
C ALA A 36 0.23 -5.88 8.26
N PHE A 37 1.51 -5.87 7.84
CA PHE A 37 2.14 -6.99 7.17
C PHE A 37 2.78 -8.01 8.11
N PHE A 38 3.04 -7.68 9.37
CA PHE A 38 3.74 -8.59 10.29
C PHE A 38 3.07 -9.96 10.42
N PRO A 39 1.73 -10.07 10.54
CA PRO A 39 1.07 -11.37 10.55
C PRO A 39 1.24 -12.16 9.25
N LEU A 40 1.46 -11.50 8.11
CA LEU A 40 1.74 -12.17 6.83
C LEU A 40 3.16 -12.69 6.77
N ILE A 41 4.11 -11.92 7.30
CA ILE A 41 5.52 -12.33 7.40
C ILE A 41 5.61 -13.58 8.26
N ASP A 42 4.91 -13.62 9.40
CA ASP A 42 4.90 -14.79 10.29
C ASP A 42 4.32 -16.03 9.60
N LYS A 43 3.21 -15.88 8.87
CA LYS A 43 2.62 -16.96 8.07
C LYS A 43 3.54 -17.46 6.96
N LEU A 44 4.23 -16.55 6.28
CA LEU A 44 5.19 -16.89 5.24
C LEU A 44 6.41 -17.60 5.84
N ALA A 45 6.94 -17.10 6.96
CA ALA A 45 8.08 -17.68 7.65
C ALA A 45 7.80 -19.12 8.13
N ALA A 46 6.57 -19.41 8.56
CA ALA A 46 6.15 -20.75 8.97
C ALA A 46 6.15 -21.77 7.81
N LYS A 47 6.01 -21.30 6.56
CA LYS A 47 5.96 -22.16 5.37
C LYS A 47 7.25 -22.15 4.56
N ALA A 48 8.06 -21.11 4.71
CA ALA A 48 9.20 -20.86 3.85
C ALA A 48 10.34 -20.22 4.64
N ASN A 49 11.49 -20.92 4.72
CA ASN A 49 12.73 -20.33 5.21
C ASN A 49 13.33 -19.42 4.11
N THR A 50 12.88 -18.17 4.04
CA THR A 50 13.26 -17.18 3.02
C THR A 50 13.72 -15.88 3.68
N GLN A 51 14.63 -15.16 3.03
CA GLN A 51 14.98 -13.80 3.43
C GLN A 51 13.99 -12.83 2.78
N LEU A 52 13.39 -11.95 3.58
CA LEU A 52 12.48 -10.90 3.13
C LEU A 52 13.13 -9.54 3.46
N ALA A 53 13.09 -8.62 2.50
CA ALA A 53 13.37 -7.21 2.75
C ALA A 53 12.09 -6.41 2.51
N ILE A 54 11.68 -5.57 3.46
CA ILE A 54 10.54 -4.66 3.28
C ILE A 54 11.09 -3.26 3.14
N ILE A 55 10.73 -2.59 2.05
CA ILE A 55 11.19 -1.23 1.78
C ILE A 55 9.97 -0.37 1.46
N THR A 56 9.94 0.83 2.04
CA THR A 56 8.88 1.81 1.85
C THR A 56 9.42 2.97 1.03
N GLU A 57 8.74 3.28 -0.08
CA GLU A 57 9.07 4.43 -0.93
C GLU A 57 7.81 5.28 -1.20
N VAL A 58 8.02 6.55 -1.56
CA VAL A 58 6.98 7.52 -1.90
C VAL A 58 7.05 7.85 -3.40
N LEU A 59 5.99 8.46 -3.94
CA LEU A 59 6.00 9.09 -5.27
C LEU A 59 6.41 8.14 -6.42
N ALA A 60 5.88 6.90 -6.42
CA ALA A 60 6.05 5.89 -7.46
C ALA A 60 7.41 5.16 -7.57
N GLY A 61 8.38 5.39 -6.67
CA GLY A 61 9.67 4.68 -6.70
C GLY A 61 9.55 3.14 -6.67
N ALA A 62 8.54 2.63 -5.95
CA ALA A 62 8.23 1.20 -5.91
C ALA A 62 7.86 0.61 -7.28
N TRP A 63 7.13 1.37 -8.11
CA TRP A 63 6.73 0.93 -9.46
C TRP A 63 7.93 0.84 -10.40
N GLU A 64 8.82 1.84 -10.39
CA GLU A 64 10.03 1.82 -11.21
C GLU A 64 10.94 0.63 -10.86
N ARG A 65 11.00 0.25 -9.59
CA ARG A 65 11.74 -0.93 -9.14
C ARG A 65 11.15 -2.22 -9.70
N LEU A 66 9.81 -2.32 -9.75
CA LEU A 66 9.12 -3.48 -10.32
C LEU A 66 9.37 -3.61 -11.81
N GLU A 67 9.23 -2.51 -12.56
CA GLU A 67 9.49 -2.48 -14.01
C GLU A 67 10.94 -2.84 -14.35
N GLN A 68 11.89 -2.47 -13.50
CA GLN A 68 13.31 -2.78 -13.68
C GLN A 68 13.73 -4.16 -13.13
N GLY A 69 12.78 -4.96 -12.63
CA GLY A 69 13.07 -6.28 -12.04
C GLY A 69 13.89 -6.22 -10.74
N ARG A 70 13.93 -5.05 -10.08
CA ARG A 70 14.59 -4.84 -8.78
C ARG A 70 13.64 -5.06 -7.60
N ALA A 71 12.35 -5.12 -7.88
CA ALA A 71 11.28 -5.53 -6.97
C ALA A 71 10.57 -6.76 -7.54
N ASP A 72 10.19 -7.66 -6.64
CA ASP A 72 9.44 -8.86 -6.97
C ASP A 72 7.93 -8.66 -6.78
N ILE A 73 7.57 -7.91 -5.73
CA ILE A 73 6.19 -7.62 -5.35
C ILE A 73 6.12 -6.15 -4.91
N VAL A 74 5.12 -5.44 -5.42
CA VAL A 74 4.75 -4.09 -4.98
C VAL A 74 3.33 -4.12 -4.43
N ILE A 75 3.14 -3.51 -3.27
CA ILE A 75 1.84 -3.22 -2.70
C ILE A 75 1.65 -1.72 -2.72
N ALA A 76 0.78 -1.26 -3.62
CA ALA A 76 0.55 0.16 -3.86
C ALA A 76 -0.93 0.42 -4.24
N PRO A 77 -1.39 1.67 -4.15
CA PRO A 77 -2.64 2.10 -4.75
C PRO A 77 -2.67 1.79 -6.24
N ASP A 78 -3.88 1.56 -6.74
CA ASP A 78 -4.10 1.27 -8.15
C ASP A 78 -3.79 2.50 -9.01
N MET A 79 -2.60 2.51 -9.59
CA MET A 79 -2.14 3.50 -10.54
C MET A 79 -2.41 2.99 -11.96
N HIS A 80 -3.59 3.32 -12.47
CA HIS A 80 -4.11 2.89 -13.79
C HIS A 80 -3.19 3.20 -14.99
N PHE A 81 -2.08 3.92 -14.80
CA PHE A 81 -1.15 4.36 -15.84
C PHE A 81 0.12 3.51 -15.97
N ARG A 82 0.31 2.48 -15.14
CA ARG A 82 1.53 1.62 -15.13
C ARG A 82 1.27 0.16 -15.51
N SER A 83 0.17 -0.12 -16.21
CA SER A 83 -0.16 -1.48 -16.62
C SER A 83 0.71 -1.94 -17.80
N SER A 84 1.86 -2.54 -17.51
CA SER A 84 2.55 -3.44 -18.45
C SER A 84 1.82 -4.79 -18.49
N SER A 85 1.71 -5.44 -19.66
CA SER A 85 1.16 -6.79 -19.77
C SER A 85 1.95 -7.86 -19.02
N GLU A 86 3.19 -7.53 -18.63
CA GLU A 86 4.07 -8.42 -17.87
C GLU A 86 3.82 -8.36 -16.36
N ILE A 87 3.07 -7.35 -15.89
CA ILE A 87 2.79 -7.13 -14.47
C ILE A 87 1.39 -7.63 -14.15
N ASN A 88 1.31 -8.62 -13.26
CA ASN A 88 0.04 -9.06 -12.71
C ASN A 88 -0.34 -8.17 -11.52
N SER A 89 -1.57 -7.67 -11.50
CA SER A 89 -2.12 -6.86 -10.42
C SER A 89 -3.35 -7.53 -9.79
N ARG A 90 -3.53 -7.34 -8.49
CA ARG A 90 -4.72 -7.80 -7.76
C ARG A 90 -5.11 -6.81 -6.69
N LYS A 91 -6.41 -6.49 -6.61
CA LYS A 91 -6.96 -5.65 -5.55
C LYS A 91 -6.89 -6.38 -4.20
N LEU A 92 -6.25 -5.76 -3.21
CA LEU A 92 -6.16 -6.30 -1.84
C LEU A 92 -7.24 -5.73 -0.92
N TYR A 93 -7.46 -4.41 -1.00
CA TYR A 93 -8.46 -3.68 -0.24
C TYR A 93 -8.72 -2.31 -0.88
N THR A 94 -9.71 -1.59 -0.38
CA THR A 94 -9.98 -0.19 -0.75
C THR A 94 -9.59 0.70 0.42
N LEU A 95 -8.83 1.76 0.16
CA LEU A 95 -8.57 2.81 1.15
C LEU A 95 -9.72 3.83 1.14
N MET A 96 -10.14 4.27 2.32
CA MET A 96 -11.07 5.40 2.46
C MET A 96 -10.29 6.62 2.97
N ASN A 97 -10.32 7.69 2.18
CA ASN A 97 -9.77 8.97 2.59
C ASN A 97 -10.83 9.76 3.36
N VAL A 98 -10.46 10.30 4.51
CA VAL A 98 -11.35 11.12 5.35
C VAL A 98 -10.77 12.52 5.50
N TYR A 99 -11.63 13.53 5.49
CA TYR A 99 -11.23 14.90 5.82
C TYR A 99 -11.20 15.04 7.33
N VAL A 100 -10.06 15.50 7.85
CA VAL A 100 -9.87 15.76 9.27
C VAL A 100 -9.50 17.21 9.43
N ALA A 101 -10.18 17.89 10.35
CA ALA A 101 -9.88 19.25 10.76
C ALA A 101 -9.63 19.28 12.27
N ALA A 102 -8.88 20.27 12.74
CA ALA A 102 -8.69 20.48 14.18
C ALA A 102 -10.05 20.66 14.89
N PRO A 103 -10.19 20.28 16.17
CA PRO A 103 -11.48 20.39 16.88
C PRO A 103 -12.04 21.82 16.92
N ASP A 104 -11.16 22.82 16.89
CA ASP A 104 -11.44 24.25 16.89
C ASP A 104 -11.46 24.89 15.49
N HIS A 105 -11.41 24.09 14.42
CA HIS A 105 -11.35 24.60 13.06
C HIS A 105 -12.68 25.28 12.63
N PRO A 106 -12.64 26.46 11.98
CA PRO A 106 -13.83 27.24 11.64
C PRO A 106 -14.80 26.53 10.69
N ILE A 107 -14.34 25.54 9.93
CA ILE A 107 -15.19 24.75 9.03
C ILE A 107 -16.34 24.03 9.75
N HIS A 108 -16.20 23.73 11.04
CA HIS A 108 -17.26 23.09 11.82
C HIS A 108 -18.48 24.00 12.00
N GLN A 109 -18.35 25.30 11.72
CA GLN A 109 -19.44 26.28 11.76
C GLN A 109 -20.13 26.48 10.41
N GLU A 110 -19.60 25.89 9.33
CA GLU A 110 -20.22 25.98 8.01
C GLU A 110 -21.44 25.04 7.95
N PRO A 111 -22.54 25.42 7.26
CA PRO A 111 -23.74 24.57 7.16
C PRO A 111 -23.48 23.22 6.50
N GLU A 112 -22.52 23.19 5.57
CA GLU A 112 -22.10 21.98 4.85
C GLU A 112 -20.57 21.84 4.85
N PRO A 113 -19.96 21.36 5.96
CA PRO A 113 -18.49 21.31 6.12
C PRO A 113 -17.78 20.41 5.10
N LEU A 114 -18.46 19.37 4.61
CA LEU A 114 -17.89 18.39 3.68
C LEU A 114 -18.12 18.75 2.21
N SER A 115 -18.93 19.77 1.91
CA SER A 115 -19.19 20.18 0.52
C SER A 115 -17.90 20.67 -0.12
N GLU A 116 -17.77 20.46 -1.43
CA GLU A 116 -16.62 20.93 -2.19
C GLU A 116 -16.49 22.46 -2.12
N VAL A 117 -17.62 23.17 -2.22
CA VAL A 117 -17.70 24.64 -2.16
C VAL A 117 -17.21 25.19 -0.82
N THR A 118 -17.55 24.53 0.29
CA THR A 118 -17.05 24.92 1.61
C THR A 118 -15.57 24.59 1.76
N ARG A 119 -15.14 23.43 1.26
CA ARG A 119 -13.75 22.99 1.40
C ARG A 119 -12.77 23.89 0.66
N VAL A 120 -13.09 24.39 -0.53
CA VAL A 120 -12.16 25.29 -1.26
C VAL A 120 -11.91 26.63 -0.56
N LYS A 121 -12.72 27.01 0.44
CA LYS A 121 -12.53 28.24 1.23
C LYS A 121 -11.34 28.17 2.21
N TYR A 122 -10.93 26.97 2.61
CA TYR A 122 -9.89 26.77 3.61
C TYR A 122 -8.67 26.08 2.99
N PRO A 123 -7.43 26.44 3.39
CA PRO A 123 -6.24 25.72 2.97
C PRO A 123 -6.22 24.31 3.59
N TRP A 124 -5.93 23.30 2.78
CA TRP A 124 -5.81 21.91 3.23
C TRP A 124 -4.44 21.36 2.87
N ASN A 125 -3.89 20.56 3.78
CA ASN A 125 -2.73 19.73 3.48
C ASN A 125 -3.23 18.34 3.08
N CYS A 126 -2.87 17.91 1.88
CA CYS A 126 -3.05 16.52 1.47
C CYS A 126 -1.95 15.68 2.11
N GLY A 127 -2.29 14.95 3.17
CA GLY A 127 -1.40 14.00 3.83
C GLY A 127 -1.91 12.57 3.64
N SER A 128 -0.99 11.64 3.40
CA SER A 128 -1.21 10.21 3.58
C SER A 128 -1.44 9.94 5.07
N GLY A 129 -2.69 10.01 5.53
CA GLY A 129 -3.05 9.85 6.93
C GLY A 129 -2.92 8.40 7.39
N TYR A 130 -1.81 8.06 8.05
CA TYR A 130 -1.73 6.88 8.92
C TYR A 130 -1.94 7.28 10.38
N ARG A 131 -3.05 6.84 10.97
CA ARG A 131 -3.16 6.74 12.43
C ARG A 131 -2.72 5.34 12.84
N SER A 132 -1.62 5.27 13.60
CA SER A 132 -1.17 4.10 14.37
C SER A 132 -2.14 3.76 15.49
#